data_AF-A0AAW5GJR6-F1
#
_entry.id   AF-A0AAW5GJR6-F1
#
_cell.length_a   1.000
_cell.length_b   1.000
_cell.length_c   1.000
_cell.angle_alpha   90.00
_cell.angle_beta   90.00
_cell.angle_gamma   90.00
#
_symmetry.space_group_name_H-M   'P 1'
#
loop_
_entity.id
_entity.type
_entity.pdbx_description
1 polymer ?
#
loop_
_entity_poly.entity_id
_entity_poly.type
_entity_poly.pdbx_seq_one_letter_code
_entity_poly.pdbx_strand_id
1 'polypeptide(L)'
;MQLVKDVFDERVADIESYFELVNNVELAIGSGGAIFSVNGTPYQINPDQQKIMYSGIYLHLYNLVESTISMLIDAVERHAAQGINGRLVLLTENMKKLYVKSVAAPFESINNDLRLEKALELFDQVLNIKPLELRIPPGGGGNWDLKEIERISKSIGVDITLPRALRTKVNAPFRDDKGPIRLVKEIRNKLAHGSLSFTQCGTNHVASDFRRLIDIVKEYLAHIILSYENFITAQGYKIAQ
;
A
#
# COMPACT_ATOMS: atom_id res chain seq x y z
N MET A 1 -3.42 14.27 -7.24
CA MET A 1 -3.81 13.82 -5.89
C MET A 1 -5.26 13.39 -5.77
N GLN A 2 -6.24 14.09 -6.38
CA GLN A 2 -7.67 13.74 -6.26
C GLN A 2 -7.96 12.26 -6.56
N LEU A 3 -7.50 11.75 -7.71
CA LEU A 3 -7.63 10.33 -8.07
C LEU A 3 -7.14 9.36 -6.99
N VAL A 4 -6.05 9.69 -6.27
CA VAL A 4 -5.52 8.82 -5.21
C VAL A 4 -6.47 8.79 -4.02
N LYS A 5 -7.03 9.96 -3.65
CA LYS A 5 -8.00 10.08 -2.56
C LYS A 5 -9.30 9.36 -2.90
N ASP A 6 -9.82 9.55 -4.11
CA ASP A 6 -11.06 8.90 -4.56
C ASP A 6 -10.95 7.37 -4.50
N VAL A 7 -9.86 6.80 -5.04
CA VAL A 7 -9.65 5.35 -5.01
C VAL A 7 -9.37 4.83 -3.59
N PHE A 8 -8.70 5.62 -2.75
CA PHE A 8 -8.53 5.28 -1.33
C PHE A 8 -9.87 5.23 -0.61
N ASP A 9 -10.72 6.25 -0.79
CA ASP A 9 -12.03 6.36 -0.16
C ASP A 9 -12.99 5.26 -0.65
N GLU A 10 -12.96 4.93 -1.96
CA GLU A 10 -13.71 3.80 -2.54
C GLU A 10 -13.32 2.47 -1.88
N ARG A 11 -12.02 2.17 -1.79
CA ARG A 11 -11.55 0.93 -1.15
C ARG A 11 -11.83 0.89 0.35
N VAL A 12 -11.79 2.05 1.02
CA VAL A 12 -12.22 2.17 2.41
C VAL A 12 -13.71 1.85 2.53
N ALA A 13 -14.55 2.38 1.64
CA ALA A 13 -15.98 2.07 1.65
C ALA A 13 -16.26 0.57 1.46
N ASP A 14 -15.52 -0.10 0.57
CA ASP A 14 -15.60 -1.56 0.41
C ASP A 14 -15.22 -2.32 1.68
N ILE A 15 -14.13 -1.91 2.35
CA ILE A 15 -13.69 -2.49 3.62
C ILE A 15 -14.73 -2.30 4.71
N GLU A 16 -15.31 -1.11 4.82
CA GLU A 16 -16.32 -0.79 5.82
C GLU A 16 -17.61 -1.59 5.60
N SER A 17 -18.06 -1.68 4.35
CA SER A 17 -19.21 -2.50 3.95
C SER A 17 -18.98 -3.99 4.25
N TYR A 18 -17.80 -4.50 3.92
CA TYR A 18 -17.44 -5.88 4.24
C TYR A 18 -17.36 -6.11 5.74
N PHE A 19 -16.73 -5.20 6.49
CA PHE A 19 -16.63 -5.30 7.94
C PHE A 19 -18.00 -5.26 8.62
N GLU A 20 -18.93 -4.44 8.14
CA GLU A 20 -20.31 -4.41 8.63
C GLU A 20 -20.97 -5.79 8.52
N LEU A 21 -20.85 -6.44 7.36
CA LEU A 21 -21.34 -7.80 7.16
C LEU A 21 -20.71 -8.78 8.16
N VAL A 22 -19.38 -8.78 8.26
CA VAL A 22 -18.65 -9.71 9.15
C VAL A 22 -19.04 -9.49 10.62
N ASN A 23 -19.16 -8.23 11.04
CA ASN A 23 -19.55 -7.87 12.40
C ASN A 23 -20.98 -8.31 12.72
N ASN A 24 -21.93 -8.10 11.80
CA ASN A 24 -23.31 -8.54 11.99
C ASN A 24 -23.43 -10.08 12.04
N VAL A 25 -22.62 -10.79 11.26
CA VAL A 25 -22.53 -12.26 11.36
C VAL A 25 -21.98 -12.71 12.72
N GLU A 26 -20.93 -12.06 13.24
CA GLU A 26 -20.40 -12.39 14.58
C GLU A 26 -21.45 -12.23 15.68
N LEU A 27 -22.18 -11.10 15.67
CA LEU A 27 -23.24 -10.83 16.63
C LEU A 27 -24.36 -11.87 16.54
N ALA A 28 -24.79 -12.20 15.32
CA ALA A 28 -25.83 -13.19 15.08
C ALA A 28 -25.40 -14.60 15.53
N ILE A 29 -24.13 -14.99 15.33
CA ILE A 29 -23.63 -16.28 15.83
C ILE A 29 -23.63 -16.31 17.35
N GLY A 30 -23.18 -15.22 17.99
CA GLY A 30 -23.17 -15.09 19.45
C GLY A 30 -24.55 -15.16 20.10
N SER A 31 -25.60 -14.69 19.40
CA SER A 31 -26.99 -14.76 19.87
C SER A 31 -27.74 -16.01 19.41
N GLY A 32 -27.09 -16.94 18.70
CA GLY A 32 -27.73 -18.12 18.10
C GLY A 32 -28.67 -17.82 16.90
N GLY A 33 -28.63 -16.59 16.38
CA GLY A 33 -29.51 -16.07 15.33
C GLY A 33 -28.91 -16.05 13.91
N ALA A 34 -27.73 -16.62 13.69
CA ALA A 34 -27.07 -16.66 12.37
C ALA A 34 -27.69 -17.69 11.42
N ILE A 35 -28.99 -17.56 11.15
CA ILE A 35 -29.78 -18.45 10.31
C ILE A 35 -30.42 -17.66 9.17
N PHE A 36 -30.12 -18.03 7.93
CA PHE A 36 -30.81 -17.54 6.74
C PHE A 36 -31.94 -18.49 6.35
N SER A 37 -33.03 -17.97 5.78
CA SER A 37 -34.01 -18.81 5.08
C SER A 37 -33.66 -18.86 3.60
N VAL A 38 -33.27 -20.03 3.09
CA VAL A 38 -32.91 -20.25 1.69
C VAL A 38 -33.90 -21.26 1.11
N ASN A 39 -34.77 -20.81 0.19
CA ASN A 39 -35.83 -21.63 -0.40
C ASN A 39 -36.71 -22.34 0.66
N GLY A 40 -37.00 -21.66 1.78
CA GLY A 40 -37.77 -22.21 2.89
C GLY A 40 -37.00 -23.17 3.81
N THR A 41 -35.71 -23.39 3.57
CA THR A 41 -34.84 -24.20 4.43
C THR A 41 -33.93 -23.30 5.29
N PRO A 42 -33.82 -23.55 6.61
CA PRO A 42 -32.89 -22.80 7.44
C PRO A 42 -31.44 -23.17 7.10
N TYR A 43 -30.64 -22.17 6.80
CA TYR A 43 -29.20 -22.27 6.60
C TYR A 43 -28.47 -21.59 7.75
N GLN A 44 -27.80 -22.37 8.58
CA GLN A 44 -27.01 -21.85 9.69
C GLN A 44 -25.59 -21.51 9.23
N ILE A 45 -25.16 -20.26 9.44
CA ILE A 45 -23.76 -19.89 9.24
C ILE A 45 -22.93 -20.60 10.30
N ASN A 46 -21.95 -21.38 9.86
CA ASN A 46 -21.08 -22.09 10.79
C ASN A 46 -19.85 -21.24 11.19
N PRO A 47 -19.18 -21.55 12.32
CA PRO A 47 -18.03 -20.78 12.79
C PRO A 47 -16.85 -20.74 11.82
N ASP A 48 -16.68 -21.75 10.96
CA ASP A 48 -15.56 -21.75 10.00
C ASP A 48 -15.81 -20.77 8.85
N GLN A 49 -17.06 -20.57 8.43
CA GLN A 49 -17.44 -19.54 7.47
C GLN A 49 -17.18 -18.14 8.01
N GLN A 50 -17.45 -17.91 9.29
CA GLN A 50 -17.09 -16.67 9.99
C GLN A 50 -15.58 -16.44 10.00
N LYS A 51 -14.78 -17.47 10.31
CA LYS A 51 -13.31 -17.36 10.27
C LYS A 51 -12.79 -17.07 8.87
N ILE A 52 -13.39 -17.66 7.84
CA ILE A 52 -13.07 -17.36 6.44
C ILE A 52 -13.40 -15.89 6.14
N MET A 53 -14.51 -15.34 6.64
CA MET A 53 -14.83 -13.93 6.46
C MET A 53 -13.79 -13.00 7.11
N TYR A 54 -13.30 -13.31 8.31
CA TYR A 54 -12.22 -12.54 8.94
C TYR A 54 -10.94 -12.47 8.09
N SER A 55 -10.57 -13.58 7.47
CA SER A 55 -9.38 -13.61 6.61
C SER A 55 -9.50 -12.70 5.38
N GLY A 56 -10.73 -12.45 4.90
CA GLY A 56 -11.00 -11.48 3.84
C GLY A 56 -10.61 -10.05 4.25
N ILE A 57 -10.83 -9.66 5.51
CA ILE A 57 -10.48 -8.32 6.02
C ILE A 57 -8.98 -8.08 5.89
N TYR A 58 -8.14 -9.06 6.22
CA TYR A 58 -6.68 -8.95 6.06
C TYR A 58 -6.27 -8.72 4.59
N LEU A 59 -6.94 -9.40 3.65
CA LEU A 59 -6.67 -9.23 2.23
C LEU A 59 -7.07 -7.83 1.74
N HIS A 60 -8.26 -7.36 2.11
CA HIS A 60 -8.71 -6.01 1.77
C HIS A 60 -7.79 -4.94 2.34
N LEU A 61 -7.37 -5.08 3.60
CA LEU A 61 -6.43 -4.16 4.24
C LEU A 61 -5.07 -4.13 3.55
N TYR A 62 -4.53 -5.29 3.16
CA TYR A 62 -3.26 -5.32 2.45
C TYR A 62 -3.39 -4.67 1.06
N ASN A 63 -4.48 -4.97 0.35
CA ASN A 63 -4.77 -4.38 -0.95
C ASN A 63 -4.93 -2.85 -0.86
N LEU A 64 -5.53 -2.33 0.21
CA LEU A 64 -5.61 -0.90 0.49
C LEU A 64 -4.21 -0.29 0.66
N VAL A 65 -3.33 -0.92 1.46
CA VAL A 65 -1.94 -0.45 1.63
C VAL A 65 -1.21 -0.46 0.29
N GLU A 66 -1.22 -1.59 -0.42
CA GLU A 66 -0.47 -1.76 -1.67
C GLU A 66 -0.90 -0.77 -2.74
N SER A 67 -2.21 -0.66 -2.98
CA SER A 67 -2.73 0.26 -3.99
C SER A 67 -2.48 1.71 -3.66
N THR A 68 -2.65 2.11 -2.40
CA THR A 68 -2.40 3.48 -1.97
C THR A 68 -0.95 3.87 -2.25
N ILE A 69 0.01 3.02 -1.86
CA ILE A 69 1.43 3.33 -2.07
C ILE A 69 1.79 3.34 -3.56
N SER A 70 1.32 2.36 -4.34
CA SER A 70 1.56 2.34 -5.80
C SER A 70 1.03 3.60 -6.48
N MET A 71 -0.21 4.00 -6.17
CA MET A 71 -0.82 5.21 -6.74
C MET A 71 -0.12 6.50 -6.30
N LEU A 72 0.42 6.55 -5.08
CA LEU A 72 1.21 7.69 -4.61
C LEU A 72 2.54 7.80 -5.36
N ILE A 73 3.21 6.67 -5.63
CA ILE A 73 4.41 6.63 -6.46
C ILE A 73 4.07 7.11 -7.87
N ASP A 74 3.02 6.58 -8.50
CA ASP A 74 2.55 7.01 -9.82
C ASP A 74 2.18 8.49 -9.88
N ALA A 75 1.62 9.04 -8.79
CA ALA A 75 1.32 10.45 -8.68
C ALA A 75 2.59 11.29 -8.68
N VAL A 76 3.62 10.89 -7.91
CA VAL A 76 4.91 11.58 -7.91
C VAL A 76 5.54 11.51 -9.30
N GLU A 77 5.53 10.36 -9.97
CA GLU A 77 6.09 10.21 -11.31
C GLU A 77 5.49 11.19 -12.31
N ARG A 78 4.15 11.22 -12.38
CA ARG A 78 3.41 12.10 -13.31
C ARG A 78 3.64 13.57 -13.01
N HIS A 79 3.52 13.98 -11.76
CA HIS A 79 3.71 15.38 -11.37
C HIS A 79 5.16 15.82 -11.57
N ALA A 80 6.13 14.94 -11.30
CA ALA A 80 7.54 15.23 -11.54
C ALA A 80 7.85 15.40 -13.03
N ALA A 81 7.41 14.45 -13.88
CA ALA A 81 7.62 14.51 -15.33
C ALA A 81 7.00 15.77 -15.95
N GLN A 82 5.75 16.08 -15.61
CA GLN A 82 5.06 17.30 -16.06
C GLN A 82 5.74 18.56 -15.53
N GLY A 83 6.09 18.57 -14.24
CA GLY A 83 6.64 19.74 -13.59
C GLY A 83 7.99 20.17 -14.18
N ILE A 84 8.89 19.23 -14.49
CA ILE A 84 10.21 19.57 -15.05
C ILE A 84 10.17 19.88 -16.54
N ASN A 85 9.12 19.45 -17.25
CA ASN A 85 8.95 19.64 -18.69
C ASN A 85 10.18 19.17 -19.48
N GLY A 86 10.60 17.92 -19.27
CA GLY A 86 11.78 17.31 -19.90
C GLY A 86 13.15 17.73 -19.33
N ARG A 87 13.22 18.80 -18.52
CA ARG A 87 14.49 19.30 -18.00
C ARG A 87 14.94 18.54 -16.74
N LEU A 88 15.58 17.39 -16.92
CA LEU A 88 16.12 16.54 -15.84
C LEU A 88 17.01 17.28 -14.83
N VAL A 89 17.69 18.34 -15.26
CA VAL A 89 18.50 19.20 -14.38
C VAL A 89 17.70 19.80 -13.22
N LEU A 90 16.40 20.01 -13.42
CA LEU A 90 15.50 20.57 -12.41
C LEU A 90 15.13 19.59 -11.30
N LEU A 91 15.36 18.28 -11.47
CA LEU A 91 15.06 17.30 -10.44
C LEU A 91 15.98 17.47 -9.23
N THR A 92 15.47 17.14 -8.05
CA THR A 92 16.33 16.96 -6.87
C THR A 92 17.28 15.79 -7.07
N GLU A 93 18.39 15.77 -6.31
CA GLU A 93 19.36 14.66 -6.37
C GLU A 93 18.74 13.30 -6.01
N ASN A 94 17.76 13.28 -5.11
CA ASN A 94 17.00 12.08 -4.78
C ASN A 94 16.24 11.53 -6.01
N MET A 95 15.50 12.41 -6.69
CA MET A 95 14.74 12.04 -7.88
C MET A 95 15.65 11.65 -9.06
N LYS A 96 16.77 12.34 -9.28
CA LYS A 96 17.77 11.94 -10.28
C LYS A 96 18.31 10.54 -10.01
N LYS A 97 18.65 10.23 -8.75
CA LYS A 97 19.12 8.88 -8.38
C LYS A 97 18.07 7.81 -8.64
N LEU A 98 16.79 8.08 -8.38
CA LEU A 98 15.71 7.15 -8.67
C LEU A 98 15.53 6.94 -10.17
N TYR A 99 15.51 8.01 -10.96
CA TYR A 99 15.43 7.95 -12.42
C TYR A 99 16.61 7.19 -13.03
N VAL A 100 17.85 7.48 -12.62
CA VAL A 100 19.03 6.74 -13.11
C VAL A 100 18.94 5.26 -12.73
N LYS A 101 18.47 4.93 -11.51
CA LYS A 101 18.26 3.53 -11.11
C LYS A 101 17.21 2.82 -11.95
N SER A 102 16.14 3.50 -12.37
CA SER A 102 15.11 2.88 -13.20
C SER A 102 15.62 2.59 -14.60
N VAL A 103 16.35 3.52 -15.22
CA VAL A 103 16.87 3.34 -16.58
C VAL A 103 18.06 2.39 -16.61
N ALA A 104 19.06 2.61 -15.75
CA ALA A 104 20.29 1.81 -15.74
C ALA A 104 20.09 0.39 -15.17
N ALA A 105 19.00 0.18 -14.44
CA ALA A 105 18.63 -1.08 -13.78
C ALA A 105 19.84 -1.84 -13.17
N PRO A 106 20.62 -1.20 -12.30
CA PRO A 106 21.95 -1.71 -11.89
C PRO A 106 21.90 -3.02 -11.09
N PHE A 107 20.71 -3.41 -10.62
CA PHE A 107 20.48 -4.62 -9.83
C PHE A 107 19.96 -5.79 -10.67
N GLU A 108 19.65 -5.57 -11.95
CA GLU A 108 19.29 -6.65 -12.85
C GLU A 108 20.55 -7.39 -13.31
N SER A 109 20.47 -8.72 -13.37
CA SER A 109 21.52 -9.56 -13.94
C SER A 109 21.47 -9.50 -15.47
N ILE A 110 21.78 -8.32 -16.02
CA ILE A 110 21.84 -8.05 -17.47
C ILE A 110 23.26 -8.15 -18.01
N ASN A 111 23.39 -8.57 -19.26
CA ASN A 111 24.66 -8.66 -19.97
C ASN A 111 25.23 -7.26 -20.30
N ASN A 112 26.48 -7.21 -20.77
CA ASN A 112 27.15 -5.94 -21.03
C ASN A 112 26.52 -5.14 -22.19
N ASP A 113 26.00 -5.81 -23.22
CA ASP A 113 25.38 -5.15 -24.37
C ASP A 113 24.09 -4.42 -23.96
N LEU A 114 23.23 -5.07 -23.18
CA LEU A 114 22.00 -4.46 -22.67
C LEU A 114 22.29 -3.31 -21.68
N ARG A 115 23.40 -3.36 -20.94
CA ARG A 115 23.85 -2.23 -20.10
C ARG A 115 24.26 -1.04 -20.97
N LEU A 116 24.95 -1.28 -22.08
CA LEU A 116 25.31 -0.24 -23.03
C LEU A 116 24.07 0.38 -23.68
N GLU A 117 23.10 -0.45 -24.09
CA GLU A 117 21.82 0.02 -24.64
C GLU A 117 21.06 0.93 -23.66
N LYS A 118 20.95 0.51 -22.38
CA LYS A 118 20.34 1.33 -21.32
C LYS A 118 21.08 2.65 -21.07
N ALA A 119 22.42 2.64 -21.18
CA ALA A 119 23.21 3.86 -21.06
C ALA A 119 22.97 4.82 -22.25
N LEU A 120 22.88 4.30 -23.48
CA LEU A 120 22.54 5.08 -24.66
C LEU A 120 21.11 5.65 -24.57
N GLU A 121 20.16 4.88 -24.04
CA GLU A 121 18.79 5.36 -23.80
C GLU A 121 18.76 6.52 -22.80
N LEU A 122 19.53 6.44 -21.70
CA LEU A 122 19.69 7.54 -20.76
C LEU A 122 20.24 8.79 -21.46
N PHE A 123 21.24 8.65 -22.34
CA PHE A 123 21.78 9.77 -23.12
C PHE A 123 20.72 10.39 -24.04
N ASP A 124 19.95 9.58 -24.77
CA ASP A 124 18.88 10.05 -25.65
C ASP A 124 17.82 10.85 -24.87
N GLN A 125 17.43 10.39 -23.69
CA GLN A 125 16.44 11.07 -22.86
C GLN A 125 17.00 12.38 -22.26
N VAL A 126 18.26 12.41 -21.84
CA VAL A 126 18.93 13.63 -21.33
C VAL A 126 19.06 14.70 -22.42
N LEU A 127 19.31 14.28 -23.67
CA LEU A 127 19.39 15.18 -24.82
C LEU A 127 18.02 15.55 -25.41
N ASN A 128 16.92 15.08 -24.81
CA ASN A 128 15.54 15.25 -25.31
C ASN A 128 15.34 14.70 -26.74
N ILE A 129 16.13 13.69 -27.15
CA ILE A 129 15.94 12.97 -28.40
C ILE A 129 14.73 12.03 -28.28
N LYS A 130 14.55 11.43 -27.09
CA LYS A 130 13.40 10.60 -26.73
C LYS A 130 12.59 11.23 -25.60
N PRO A 131 11.27 10.95 -25.51
CA PRO A 131 10.46 11.36 -24.38
C PRO A 131 11.03 10.84 -23.06
N LEU A 132 10.98 11.69 -22.04
CA LEU A 132 11.40 11.30 -20.70
C LEU A 132 10.36 10.35 -20.07
N GLU A 133 10.81 9.16 -19.68
CA GLU A 133 10.01 8.21 -18.91
C GLU A 133 10.51 8.16 -17.47
N LEU A 134 9.98 9.04 -16.63
CA LEU A 134 10.34 9.05 -15.22
C LEU A 134 9.62 7.92 -14.49
N ARG A 135 10.39 6.91 -14.09
CA ARG A 135 9.93 5.78 -13.28
C ARG A 135 10.67 5.73 -11.96
N ILE A 136 9.94 5.46 -10.89
CA ILE A 136 10.48 5.18 -9.57
C ILE A 136 10.47 3.65 -9.42
N PRO A 137 11.64 3.01 -9.24
CA PRO A 137 11.69 1.57 -9.06
C PRO A 137 10.76 1.14 -7.92
N PRO A 138 9.89 0.12 -8.14
CA PRO A 138 8.96 -0.32 -7.11
C PRO A 138 9.74 -0.78 -5.88
N GLY A 139 9.62 -0.02 -4.79
CA GLY A 139 10.18 -0.38 -3.50
C GLY A 139 9.50 -1.64 -2.96
N GLY A 140 10.27 -2.56 -2.38
CA GLY A 140 9.72 -3.70 -1.63
C GLY A 140 9.01 -4.78 -2.46
N GLY A 141 9.02 -4.74 -3.80
CA GLY A 141 8.51 -5.83 -4.66
C GLY A 141 7.06 -6.23 -4.37
N GLY A 142 6.19 -5.27 -4.04
CA GLY A 142 4.80 -5.55 -3.66
C GLY A 142 4.65 -6.17 -2.26
N ASN A 143 5.61 -5.96 -1.34
CA ASN A 143 5.57 -6.40 0.05
C ASN A 143 5.62 -5.22 1.04
N TRP A 144 4.68 -4.30 0.91
CA TRP A 144 4.64 -3.05 1.66
C TRP A 144 4.45 -3.27 3.17
N ASP A 145 5.36 -2.70 3.95
CA ASP A 145 5.22 -2.49 5.39
C ASP A 145 5.75 -1.10 5.77
N LEU A 146 5.72 -0.75 7.06
CA LEU A 146 6.20 0.54 7.56
C LEU A 146 7.63 0.86 7.11
N LYS A 147 8.54 -0.13 7.12
CA LYS A 147 9.94 0.07 6.76
C LYS A 147 10.12 0.28 5.27
N GLU A 148 9.42 -0.51 4.47
CA GLU A 148 9.42 -0.37 3.00
C GLU A 148 8.89 1.01 2.59
N ILE A 149 7.78 1.43 3.19
CA ILE A 149 7.12 2.72 2.92
C ILE A 149 8.03 3.89 3.34
N GLU A 150 8.61 3.84 4.53
CA GLU A 150 9.54 4.88 5.00
C GLU A 150 10.77 4.99 4.09
N ARG A 151 11.34 3.85 3.67
CA ARG A 151 12.51 3.84 2.80
C ARG A 151 12.23 4.42 1.42
N ILE A 152 11.13 4.02 0.78
CA ILE A 152 10.81 4.54 -0.55
C ILE A 152 10.50 6.03 -0.47
N SER A 153 9.77 6.46 0.55
CA SER A 153 9.42 7.88 0.77
C SER A 153 10.68 8.72 0.95
N LYS A 154 11.60 8.28 1.80
CA LYS A 154 12.91 8.92 1.97
C LYS A 154 13.73 8.94 0.67
N SER A 155 13.67 7.89 -0.13
CA SER A 155 14.38 7.81 -1.42
C SER A 155 13.82 8.80 -2.44
N ILE A 156 12.51 9.06 -2.40
CA ILE A 156 11.84 10.10 -3.20
C ILE A 156 12.18 11.50 -2.67
N GLY A 157 12.39 11.62 -1.35
CA GLY A 157 12.56 12.90 -0.66
C GLY A 157 11.29 13.37 0.07
N VAL A 158 10.30 12.49 0.23
CA VAL A 158 9.13 12.74 1.08
C VAL A 158 9.54 12.49 2.53
N ASP A 159 9.38 13.51 3.38
CA ASP A 159 9.55 13.38 4.82
C ASP A 159 8.24 12.88 5.45
N ILE A 160 8.30 11.71 6.09
CA ILE A 160 7.17 11.14 6.83
C ILE A 160 7.42 11.35 8.31
N THR A 161 6.80 12.39 8.86
CA THR A 161 6.74 12.60 10.30
C THR A 161 5.35 12.23 10.81
N LEU A 162 5.24 11.05 11.45
CA LEU A 162 3.98 10.61 12.06
C LEU A 162 3.73 11.36 13.40
N PRO A 163 2.50 11.81 13.67
CA PRO A 163 2.10 12.28 15.00
C PRO A 163 2.41 11.21 16.05
N ARG A 164 2.84 11.64 17.25
CA ARG A 164 3.25 10.71 18.33
C ARG A 164 2.20 9.64 18.61
N ALA A 165 0.92 10.01 18.67
CA ALA A 165 -0.18 9.08 18.91
C ALA A 165 -0.28 8.00 17.83
N LEU A 166 -0.24 8.39 16.55
CA LEU A 166 -0.27 7.46 15.43
C LEU A 166 0.97 6.58 15.38
N ARG A 167 2.17 7.16 15.61
CA ARG A 167 3.43 6.41 15.70
C ARG A 167 3.36 5.32 16.77
N THR A 168 2.79 5.62 17.94
CA THR A 168 2.57 4.63 19.00
C THR A 168 1.61 3.54 18.53
N LYS A 169 0.48 3.88 17.90
CA LYS A 169 -0.50 2.90 17.40
C LYS A 169 0.10 1.92 16.38
N VAL A 170 0.86 2.41 15.40
CA VAL A 170 1.40 1.56 14.31
C VAL A 170 2.60 0.71 14.74
N ASN A 171 3.30 1.09 15.80
CA ASN A 171 4.46 0.34 16.32
C ASN A 171 4.11 -0.55 17.52
N ALA A 172 3.00 -0.31 18.19
CA ALA A 172 2.56 -1.16 19.30
C ALA A 172 2.29 -2.59 18.79
N PRO A 173 2.69 -3.63 19.54
CA PRO A 173 2.26 -4.98 19.27
C PRO A 173 0.73 -5.05 19.19
N PHE A 174 0.23 -5.64 18.11
CA PHE A 174 -1.19 -5.86 17.88
C PHE A 174 -1.54 -7.32 18.14
N ARG A 175 -0.83 -8.24 17.48
CA ARG A 175 -0.99 -9.70 17.63
C ARG A 175 0.31 -10.40 17.25
N ASP A 176 0.63 -11.51 17.94
CA ASP A 176 1.86 -12.29 17.73
C ASP A 176 3.14 -11.41 17.70
N ASP A 177 3.20 -10.41 18.59
CA ASP A 177 4.26 -9.40 18.69
C ASP A 177 4.49 -8.56 17.42
N LYS A 178 3.51 -8.53 16.51
CA LYS A 178 3.58 -7.76 15.26
C LYS A 178 2.77 -6.48 15.37
N GLY A 179 3.33 -5.40 14.86
CA GLY A 179 2.58 -4.17 14.63
C GLY A 179 1.50 -4.35 13.54
N PRO A 180 0.46 -3.50 13.52
CA PRO A 180 -0.70 -3.62 12.63
C PRO A 180 -0.38 -3.85 11.15
N ILE A 181 0.44 -2.98 10.54
CA ILE A 181 0.76 -3.07 9.09
C ILE A 181 1.60 -4.32 8.79
N ARG A 182 2.53 -4.66 9.68
CA ARG A 182 3.36 -5.86 9.54
C ARG A 182 2.53 -7.13 9.63
N LEU A 183 1.57 -7.17 10.56
CA LEU A 183 0.63 -8.26 10.71
C LEU A 183 -0.16 -8.48 9.42
N VAL A 184 -0.76 -7.41 8.87
CA VAL A 184 -1.55 -7.47 7.62
C VAL A 184 -0.73 -8.04 6.46
N LYS A 185 0.50 -7.55 6.25
CA LYS A 185 1.42 -8.07 5.24
C LYS A 185 1.73 -9.55 5.44
N GLU A 186 2.13 -9.94 6.65
CA GLU A 186 2.55 -11.32 6.91
C GLU A 186 1.39 -12.31 6.77
N ILE A 187 0.18 -11.93 7.21
CA ILE A 187 -1.02 -12.75 7.01
C ILE A 187 -1.35 -12.88 5.53
N ARG A 188 -1.33 -11.80 4.76
CA ARG A 188 -1.52 -11.85 3.30
C ARG A 188 -0.52 -12.81 2.64
N ASN A 189 0.76 -12.71 2.99
CA ASN A 189 1.80 -13.59 2.43
C ASN A 189 1.57 -15.06 2.79
N LYS A 190 1.19 -15.34 4.05
CA LYS A 190 0.90 -16.71 4.48
C LYS A 190 -0.28 -17.32 3.75
N LEU A 191 -1.36 -16.54 3.56
CA LEU A 191 -2.54 -16.93 2.79
C LEU A 191 -2.19 -17.16 1.31
N ALA A 192 -1.45 -16.24 0.69
CA ALA A 192 -1.07 -16.33 -0.72
C ALA A 192 -0.14 -17.51 -1.03
N HIS A 193 0.78 -17.84 -0.12
CA HIS A 193 1.67 -19.01 -0.25
C HIS A 193 1.03 -20.32 0.22
N GLY A 194 -0.22 -20.31 0.71
CA GLY A 194 -0.93 -21.50 1.18
C GLY A 194 -0.39 -22.10 2.49
N SER A 195 0.47 -21.38 3.20
CA SER A 195 1.02 -21.81 4.50
C SER A 195 0.07 -21.61 5.68
N LEU A 196 -1.03 -20.88 5.45
CA LEU A 196 -2.12 -20.65 6.39
C LEU A 196 -3.44 -20.77 5.63
N SER A 197 -4.39 -21.57 6.12
CA SER A 197 -5.74 -21.59 5.53
C SER A 197 -6.57 -20.40 6.00
N PHE A 198 -7.59 -20.03 5.22
CA PHE A 198 -8.52 -18.94 5.57
C PHE A 198 -9.19 -19.18 6.94
N THR A 199 -9.61 -20.42 7.22
CA THR A 199 -10.19 -20.80 8.51
C THR A 199 -9.19 -20.69 9.66
N GLN A 200 -7.93 -21.12 9.45
CA GLN A 200 -6.87 -20.99 10.46
C GLN A 200 -6.56 -19.52 10.75
N CYS A 201 -6.54 -18.69 9.72
CA CYS A 201 -6.32 -17.25 9.85
C CYS A 201 -7.34 -16.58 10.76
N GLY A 202 -8.62 -16.94 10.68
CA GLY A 202 -9.67 -16.37 11.53
C GLY A 202 -9.69 -16.88 12.97
N THR A 203 -8.82 -17.83 13.34
CA THR A 203 -8.84 -18.43 14.68
C THR A 203 -8.44 -17.41 15.76
N ASN A 204 -9.12 -17.44 16.91
CA ASN A 204 -8.92 -16.52 18.04
C ASN A 204 -9.09 -15.03 17.69
N HIS A 205 -9.85 -14.68 16.64
CA HIS A 205 -10.18 -13.29 16.34
C HIS A 205 -11.57 -12.92 16.87
N VAL A 206 -11.76 -11.64 17.16
CA VAL A 206 -13.05 -11.00 17.43
C VAL A 206 -13.22 -9.78 16.52
N ALA A 207 -14.44 -9.40 16.17
CA ALA A 207 -14.71 -8.31 15.23
C ALA A 207 -14.15 -6.97 15.72
N SER A 208 -14.13 -6.75 17.03
CA SER A 208 -13.55 -5.55 17.64
C SER A 208 -12.05 -5.38 17.36
N ASP A 209 -11.30 -6.48 17.22
CA ASP A 209 -9.89 -6.42 16.80
C ASP A 209 -9.79 -5.90 15.37
N PHE A 210 -10.66 -6.37 14.46
CA PHE A 210 -10.66 -5.93 13.07
C PHE A 210 -11.05 -4.46 12.93
N ARG A 211 -12.04 -3.98 13.70
CA ARG A 211 -12.38 -2.55 13.75
C ARG A 211 -11.13 -1.71 14.06
N ARG A 212 -10.43 -2.06 15.14
CA ARG A 212 -9.21 -1.35 15.57
C ARG A 212 -8.12 -1.43 14.51
N LEU A 213 -7.95 -2.59 13.87
CA LEU A 213 -6.97 -2.77 12.80
C LEU A 213 -7.28 -1.90 11.57
N ILE A 214 -8.54 -1.88 11.14
CA ILE A 214 -9.06 -1.05 10.05
C ILE A 214 -8.78 0.43 10.36
N ASP A 215 -9.13 0.90 11.56
CA ASP A 215 -8.92 2.29 11.97
C ASP A 215 -7.44 2.70 11.92
N ILE A 216 -6.55 1.85 12.45
CA ILE A 216 -5.11 2.15 12.45
C ILE A 216 -4.56 2.21 11.01
N VAL A 217 -4.94 1.27 10.15
CA VAL A 217 -4.49 1.23 8.74
C VAL A 217 -4.98 2.47 8.00
N LYS A 218 -6.27 2.83 8.15
CA LYS A 218 -6.88 4.02 7.54
C LYS A 218 -6.18 5.30 7.99
N GLU A 219 -6.03 5.50 9.31
CA GLU A 219 -5.40 6.68 9.89
C GLU A 219 -3.94 6.81 9.41
N TYR A 220 -3.21 5.70 9.34
CA TYR A 220 -1.85 5.67 8.81
C TYR A 220 -1.80 6.09 7.33
N LEU A 221 -2.59 5.45 6.48
CA LEU A 221 -2.56 5.72 5.03
C LEU A 221 -3.05 7.14 4.70
N ALA A 222 -4.05 7.65 5.41
CA ALA A 222 -4.48 9.04 5.27
C ALA A 222 -3.33 10.02 5.56
N HIS A 223 -2.52 9.76 6.58
CA HIS A 223 -1.33 10.56 6.89
C HIS A 223 -0.24 10.46 5.81
N ILE A 224 -0.04 9.26 5.25
CA ILE A 224 0.91 9.06 4.15
C ILE A 224 0.45 9.82 2.90
N ILE A 225 -0.84 9.74 2.54
CA ILE A 225 -1.43 10.49 1.42
C ILE A 225 -1.19 11.99 1.60
N LEU A 226 -1.44 12.52 2.81
CA LEU A 226 -1.20 13.94 3.12
C LEU A 226 0.28 14.33 2.97
N SER A 227 1.20 13.48 3.42
CA SER A 227 2.64 13.74 3.32
C SER A 227 3.09 13.83 1.86
N TYR A 228 2.59 12.94 1.00
CA TYR A 228 2.86 12.96 -0.44
C TYR A 228 2.16 14.13 -1.15
N GLU A 229 0.94 14.47 -0.75
CA GLU A 229 0.23 15.64 -1.29
C GLU A 229 0.99 16.94 -1.02
N ASN A 230 1.50 17.11 0.21
CA ASN A 230 2.32 18.25 0.59
C ASN A 230 3.60 18.31 -0.25
N PHE A 231 4.29 17.18 -0.42
CA PHE A 231 5.47 17.09 -1.26
C PHE A 231 5.20 17.48 -2.73
N ILE A 232 4.12 16.94 -3.32
CA ILE A 232 3.75 17.21 -4.71
C ILE A 232 3.35 18.69 -4.89
N THR A 233 2.53 19.22 -3.98
CA THR A 233 2.05 20.61 -4.01
C THR A 233 3.21 21.61 -3.88
N ALA A 234 4.17 21.32 -3.00
CA ALA A 234 5.39 22.12 -2.86
C ALA A 234 6.40 21.91 -4.00
N GLN A 235 6.09 21.09 -5.00
CA GLN A 235 7.01 20.67 -6.04
C GLN A 235 8.35 20.12 -5.50
N GLY A 236 8.32 19.39 -4.37
CA GLY A 236 9.52 18.90 -3.68
C GLY A 236 10.40 17.94 -4.49
N TYR A 237 9.93 17.52 -5.67
CA TYR A 237 10.71 16.79 -6.67
C TYR A 237 11.65 17.70 -7.49
N LYS A 238 11.55 19.03 -7.37
CA LYS A 238 12.41 20.01 -8.04
C LYS A 238 13.37 20.71 -7.09
N ILE A 239 14.50 21.17 -7.62
CA ILE A 239 15.35 22.16 -6.96
C ILE A 239 14.61 23.51 -6.92
N ALA A 240 14.70 24.23 -5.79
CA ALA A 240 14.22 25.60 -5.70
C ALA A 240 15.06 26.48 -6.64
N GLN A 241 14.39 27.33 -7.43
CA GLN A 241 15.04 28.34 -8.26
C GLN A 241 15.28 29.61 -7.46
#